data_AF-F0G8V0-F1
#
_entry.id   AF-F0G8V0-F1
#
_cell.length_a   1.000
_cell.length_b   1.000
_cell.length_c   1.000
_cell.angle_alpha   90.00
_cell.angle_beta   90.00
_cell.angle_gamma   90.00
#
_symmetry.space_group_name_H-M   'P 1'
#
loop_
_entity.id
_entity.type
_entity.pdbx_description
1 polymer ?
#
loop_
_entity_poly.entity_id
_entity_poly.type
_entity_poly.pdbx_seq_one_letter_code
_entity_poly.pdbx_strand_id
1 'polypeptide(L)'
;MTTRIYVPRDSSALALGADALAAAIVAEAERRGAAIELVRNGSRGLLWLEPLVEVGTAAGRVGYANLSAADVPALFDAGWLEGGAHPSGVGLVDALPYLARQQRLTFARIGLTDPLSIDDYLRHDGLAGLKNALALDGDAACELLIESGLRGRGGAAFPAGIKWRTVRQARAKQKYIVCNADEGDSGTFSDRLIMESDPYCLIEGMIIAGIATGATIGHIYVRSEYPDAIATLEAAIERAREAGWLGEHVLGSAHAFELHVAKGAGSYVCGEETALLESLEGKRGVVRAKPP
;
A
#
# COMPACT_ATOMS: atom_id res chain seq x y z
N MET A 1 25.31 -18.44 5.41
CA MET A 1 24.66 -17.14 5.10
C MET A 1 23.21 -17.46 4.79
N THR A 2 22.28 -16.64 5.26
CA THR A 2 20.84 -16.84 4.98
C THR A 2 20.48 -16.10 3.71
N THR A 3 19.91 -16.79 2.72
CA THR A 3 19.50 -16.19 1.46
C THR A 3 18.08 -15.63 1.58
N ARG A 4 17.89 -14.34 1.27
CA ARG A 4 16.57 -13.71 1.31
C ARG A 4 15.82 -13.96 0.02
N ILE A 5 14.59 -14.48 0.14
CA ILE A 5 13.70 -14.82 -0.97
C ILE A 5 12.44 -14.00 -0.82
N TYR A 6 11.85 -13.60 -1.94
CA TYR A 6 10.66 -12.77 -1.97
C TYR A 6 9.57 -13.46 -2.81
N VAL A 7 8.42 -13.70 -2.19
CA VAL A 7 7.25 -14.27 -2.86
C VAL A 7 6.05 -13.35 -2.61
N PRO A 8 5.47 -12.73 -3.66
CA PRO A 8 4.42 -11.75 -3.48
C PRO A 8 3.20 -12.27 -2.71
N ARG A 9 2.53 -11.37 -1.98
CA ARG A 9 1.27 -11.62 -1.27
C ARG A 9 0.12 -10.71 -1.70
N ASP A 10 0.32 -9.93 -2.77
CA ASP A 10 -0.78 -9.20 -3.43
C ASP A 10 -1.80 -10.21 -3.98
N SER A 11 -3.08 -9.86 -3.93
CA SER A 11 -4.20 -10.71 -4.32
C SER A 11 -4.10 -11.22 -5.76
N SER A 12 -3.44 -10.51 -6.67
CA SER A 12 -3.16 -10.98 -8.03
C SER A 12 -2.17 -12.15 -8.04
N ALA A 13 -1.13 -12.09 -7.21
CA ALA A 13 -0.18 -13.18 -7.06
C ALA A 13 -0.80 -14.36 -6.29
N LEU A 14 -1.60 -14.07 -5.26
CA LEU A 14 -2.34 -15.10 -4.52
C LEU A 14 -3.30 -15.87 -5.43
N ALA A 15 -4.03 -15.16 -6.31
CA ALA A 15 -4.91 -15.77 -7.30
C ALA A 15 -4.18 -16.74 -8.27
N LEU A 16 -2.87 -16.56 -8.44
CA LEU A 16 -2.01 -17.41 -9.26
C LEU A 16 -1.22 -18.45 -8.44
N GLY A 17 -1.56 -18.64 -7.16
CA GLY A 17 -1.01 -19.70 -6.32
C GLY A 17 0.26 -19.33 -5.54
N ALA A 18 0.54 -18.04 -5.33
CA ALA A 18 1.74 -17.60 -4.61
C ALA A 18 1.88 -18.17 -3.18
N ASP A 19 0.78 -18.47 -2.47
CA ASP A 19 0.85 -19.11 -1.15
C ASP A 19 1.33 -20.56 -1.22
N ALA A 20 0.82 -21.34 -2.18
CA ALA A 20 1.28 -22.71 -2.40
C ALA A 20 2.76 -22.73 -2.84
N LEU A 21 3.15 -21.76 -3.67
CA LEU A 21 4.53 -21.56 -4.09
C LEU A 21 5.46 -21.22 -2.91
N ALA A 22 5.07 -20.28 -2.05
CA ALA A 22 5.80 -19.92 -0.84
C ALA A 22 6.01 -21.14 0.08
N ALA A 23 4.96 -21.92 0.32
CA ALA A 23 5.03 -23.13 1.13
C ALA A 23 5.96 -24.19 0.49
N ALA A 24 5.88 -24.38 -0.83
CA ALA A 24 6.75 -25.32 -1.54
C ALA A 24 8.23 -24.91 -1.48
N ILE A 25 8.54 -23.61 -1.59
CA ILE A 25 9.91 -23.09 -1.46
C ILE A 25 10.48 -23.37 -0.07
N VAL A 26 9.70 -23.13 0.99
CA VAL A 26 10.13 -23.41 2.38
C VAL A 26 10.40 -24.90 2.58
N ALA A 27 9.45 -25.75 2.18
CA ALA A 27 9.59 -27.20 2.32
C ALA A 27 10.79 -27.75 1.53
N GLU A 28 11.03 -27.23 0.32
CA GLU A 28 12.18 -27.65 -0.49
C GLU A 28 13.51 -27.15 0.09
N ALA A 29 13.56 -25.93 0.63
CA ALA A 29 14.74 -25.41 1.32
C ALA A 29 15.08 -26.27 2.55
N GLU A 30 14.08 -26.62 3.37
CA GLU A 30 14.25 -27.53 4.51
C GLU A 30 14.78 -28.90 4.07
N ARG A 31 14.18 -29.49 3.02
CA ARG A 31 14.61 -30.78 2.46
C ARG A 31 16.07 -30.78 2.00
N ARG A 32 16.54 -29.65 1.46
CA ARG A 32 17.92 -29.47 0.96
C ARG A 32 18.89 -28.91 2.01
N GLY A 33 18.42 -28.59 3.22
CA GLY A 33 19.23 -27.96 4.27
C GLY A 33 19.70 -26.55 3.91
N ALA A 34 18.97 -25.83 3.05
CA ALA A 34 19.28 -24.48 2.63
C ALA A 34 18.71 -23.46 3.63
N ALA A 35 19.56 -22.54 4.10
CA ALA A 35 19.14 -21.47 5.01
C ALA A 35 18.53 -20.31 4.21
N ILE A 36 17.23 -20.10 4.35
CA ILE A 36 16.50 -19.03 3.65
C ILE A 36 15.74 -18.13 4.63
N GLU A 37 15.50 -16.89 4.21
CA GLU A 37 14.54 -15.98 4.83
C GLU A 37 13.47 -15.66 3.78
N LEU A 38 12.25 -16.16 3.97
CA LEU A 38 11.14 -15.89 3.07
C LEU A 38 10.43 -14.60 3.46
N VAL A 39 10.44 -13.61 2.57
CA VAL A 39 9.71 -12.36 2.70
C VAL A 39 8.46 -12.42 1.81
N ARG A 40 7.30 -12.15 2.40
CA ARG A 40 6.03 -12.03 1.65
C ARG A 40 5.81 -10.57 1.23
N ASN A 41 6.50 -10.16 0.17
CA ASN A 41 6.48 -8.77 -0.32
C ASN A 41 5.18 -8.43 -1.07
N GLY A 42 4.96 -7.15 -1.36
CA GLY A 42 3.94 -6.74 -2.34
C GLY A 42 4.25 -7.23 -3.77
N SER A 43 3.33 -7.00 -4.71
CA SER A 43 3.65 -7.21 -6.14
C SER A 43 4.50 -6.07 -6.68
N ARG A 44 5.37 -6.35 -7.65
CA ARG A 44 6.09 -5.31 -8.43
C ARG A 44 5.16 -4.53 -9.38
N GLY A 45 3.92 -5.01 -9.60
CA GLY A 45 2.97 -4.50 -10.59
C GLY A 45 3.16 -5.08 -12.00
N LEU A 46 4.04 -6.06 -12.16
CA LEU A 46 4.33 -6.77 -13.41
C LEU A 46 3.42 -8.00 -13.54
N LEU A 47 2.10 -7.79 -13.60
CA LEU A 47 1.12 -8.88 -13.38
C LEU A 47 1.26 -10.07 -14.34
N TRP A 48 1.82 -9.89 -15.54
CA TRP A 48 2.08 -10.98 -16.50
C TRP A 48 3.29 -11.87 -16.14
N LEU A 49 4.04 -11.50 -15.10
CA LEU A 49 5.14 -12.27 -14.55
C LEU A 49 4.76 -12.94 -13.22
N GLU A 50 3.59 -12.65 -12.66
CA GLU A 50 3.17 -13.21 -11.39
C GLU A 50 2.83 -14.72 -11.51
N PRO A 51 3.14 -15.56 -10.51
CA PRO A 51 3.94 -15.26 -9.32
C PRO A 51 5.41 -15.00 -9.67
N LEU A 52 5.89 -13.79 -9.36
CA LEU A 52 7.25 -13.34 -9.60
C LEU A 52 8.07 -13.53 -8.33
N VAL A 53 8.81 -14.63 -8.26
CA VAL A 53 9.72 -14.89 -7.14
C VAL A 53 11.02 -14.15 -7.37
N GLU A 54 11.55 -13.52 -6.33
CA GLU A 54 12.86 -12.88 -6.39
C GLU A 54 13.81 -13.46 -5.34
N VAL A 55 15.10 -13.48 -5.66
CA VAL A 55 16.17 -13.85 -4.74
C VAL A 55 17.14 -12.68 -4.58
N GLY A 56 17.51 -12.38 -3.34
CA GLY A 56 18.52 -11.38 -3.04
C GLY A 56 19.93 -11.89 -3.38
N THR A 57 20.62 -11.22 -4.29
CA THR A 57 22.02 -11.50 -4.64
C THR A 57 22.90 -10.26 -4.43
N ALA A 58 24.22 -10.42 -4.56
CA ALA A 58 25.15 -9.28 -4.50
C ALA A 58 24.93 -8.25 -5.62
N ALA A 59 24.32 -8.65 -6.74
CA ALA A 59 24.01 -7.77 -7.87
C ALA A 59 22.64 -7.10 -7.75
N GLY A 60 21.85 -7.42 -6.72
CA GLY A 60 20.45 -7.01 -6.55
C GLY A 60 19.49 -8.20 -6.59
N ARG A 61 18.19 -7.91 -6.74
CA ARG A 61 17.15 -8.94 -6.79
C ARG A 61 17.01 -9.53 -8.19
N VAL A 62 17.26 -10.83 -8.32
CA VAL A 62 17.06 -11.60 -9.54
C VAL A 62 15.68 -12.25 -9.52
N GLY A 63 14.91 -12.14 -10.60
CA GLY A 63 13.53 -12.60 -10.68
C GLY A 63 13.35 -13.90 -11.49
N TYR A 64 12.33 -14.65 -11.11
CA TYR A 64 11.85 -15.87 -11.78
C TYR A 64 10.32 -15.80 -11.87
N ALA A 65 9.79 -15.76 -13.09
CA ALA A 65 8.40 -15.43 -13.37
C ALA A 65 7.51 -16.64 -13.62
N ASN A 66 6.19 -16.47 -13.45
CA ASN A 66 5.16 -17.46 -13.77
C ASN A 66 5.42 -18.83 -13.12
N LEU A 67 5.96 -18.82 -11.90
CA LEU A 67 6.29 -20.05 -11.18
C LEU A 67 5.06 -20.65 -10.50
N SER A 68 4.97 -21.98 -10.55
CA SER A 68 4.04 -22.79 -9.77
C SER A 68 4.80 -23.59 -8.70
N ALA A 69 4.07 -24.14 -7.73
CA ALA A 69 4.67 -25.01 -6.71
C ALA A 69 5.39 -26.24 -7.32
N ALA A 70 4.97 -26.70 -8.50
CA ALA A 70 5.58 -27.85 -9.19
C ALA A 70 6.97 -27.53 -9.78
N ASP A 71 7.27 -26.26 -10.03
CA ASP A 71 8.54 -25.82 -10.62
C ASP A 71 9.66 -25.70 -9.58
N VAL A 72 9.31 -25.69 -8.28
CA VAL A 72 10.26 -25.42 -7.18
C VAL A 72 11.44 -26.40 -7.17
N PRO A 73 11.28 -27.73 -7.30
CA PRO A 73 12.44 -28.63 -7.31
C PRO A 73 13.44 -28.31 -8.43
N ALA A 74 12.95 -28.06 -9.65
CA ALA A 74 13.78 -27.71 -10.80
C ALA A 74 14.48 -26.35 -10.62
N LEU A 75 13.80 -25.40 -9.97
CA LEU A 75 14.37 -24.11 -9.62
C LEU A 75 15.56 -24.26 -8.65
N PHE A 76 15.44 -25.11 -7.63
CA PHE A 76 16.54 -25.45 -6.72
C PHE A 76 17.67 -26.22 -7.40
N ASP A 77 17.38 -27.12 -8.34
CA ASP A 77 18.40 -27.82 -9.13
C ASP A 77 19.22 -26.85 -10.00
N ALA A 78 18.62 -25.73 -10.41
CA ALA A 78 19.27 -24.69 -11.21
C ALA A 78 20.14 -23.70 -10.40
N GLY A 79 20.26 -23.88 -9.08
CA GLY A 79 21.07 -22.98 -8.23
C GLY A 79 20.50 -21.55 -8.17
N TRP A 80 19.17 -21.43 -8.15
CA TRP A 80 18.51 -20.13 -8.12
C TRP A 80 18.79 -19.32 -6.85
N LEU A 81 19.18 -19.96 -5.74
CA LEU A 81 19.52 -19.25 -4.49
C LEU A 81 20.71 -18.30 -4.66
N GLU A 82 21.54 -18.54 -5.67
CA GLU A 82 22.66 -17.71 -6.07
C GLU A 82 22.36 -16.86 -7.32
N GLY A 83 21.10 -16.86 -7.79
CA GLY A 83 20.70 -16.21 -9.04
C GLY A 83 21.01 -17.03 -10.30
N GLY A 84 21.08 -18.36 -10.18
CA GLY A 84 21.36 -19.28 -11.29
C GLY A 84 20.37 -19.18 -12.45
N ALA A 85 20.82 -19.58 -13.65
CA ALA A 85 20.02 -19.51 -14.86
C ALA A 85 18.91 -20.57 -14.87
N HIS A 86 17.68 -20.15 -15.19
CA HIS A 86 16.51 -21.02 -15.31
C HIS A 86 15.60 -20.48 -16.44
N PRO A 87 14.82 -21.31 -17.15
CA PRO A 87 13.92 -20.84 -18.22
C PRO A 87 12.91 -19.77 -17.79
N SER A 88 12.53 -19.73 -16.50
CA SER A 88 11.66 -18.68 -15.93
C SER A 88 12.41 -17.41 -15.51
N GLY A 89 13.74 -17.40 -15.57
CA GLY A 89 14.56 -16.28 -15.12
C GLY A 89 14.37 -15.02 -15.97
N VAL A 90 14.13 -13.90 -15.31
CA VAL A 90 13.96 -12.57 -15.95
C VAL A 90 15.14 -11.63 -15.70
N GLY A 91 16.17 -12.11 -14.99
CA GLY A 91 17.36 -11.31 -14.64
C GLY A 91 17.09 -10.36 -13.48
N LEU A 92 17.86 -9.26 -13.41
CA LEU A 92 17.69 -8.24 -12.38
C LEU A 92 16.34 -7.52 -12.58
N VAL A 93 15.45 -7.64 -11.58
CA VAL A 93 14.08 -7.14 -11.69
C VAL A 93 14.03 -5.63 -11.91
N ASP A 94 14.85 -4.87 -11.18
CA ASP A 94 14.91 -3.41 -11.33
C ASP A 94 15.50 -2.97 -12.68
N ALA A 95 16.23 -3.84 -13.37
CA ALA A 95 16.78 -3.58 -14.71
C ALA A 95 15.79 -3.91 -15.84
N LEU A 96 14.64 -4.53 -15.54
CA LEU A 96 13.62 -4.80 -16.55
C LEU A 96 13.16 -3.49 -17.19
N PRO A 97 13.17 -3.37 -18.54
CA PRO A 97 12.86 -2.11 -19.21
C PRO A 97 11.51 -1.49 -18.82
N TYR A 98 10.53 -2.32 -18.46
CA TYR A 98 9.21 -1.86 -18.00
C TYR A 98 9.28 -1.13 -16.65
N LEU A 99 10.13 -1.59 -15.72
CA LEU A 99 10.31 -0.95 -14.41
C LEU A 99 11.31 0.20 -14.49
N ALA A 100 12.45 -0.02 -15.12
CA ALA A 100 13.56 0.94 -15.19
C ALA A 100 13.19 2.29 -15.84
N ARG A 101 12.11 2.32 -16.65
CA ARG A 101 11.63 3.52 -17.33
C ARG A 101 10.51 4.28 -16.58
N GLN A 102 10.11 3.81 -15.40
CA GLN A 102 9.06 4.45 -14.60
C GLN A 102 9.61 5.49 -13.63
N GLN A 103 8.80 6.49 -13.34
CA GLN A 103 9.00 7.44 -12.25
C GLN A 103 8.11 7.04 -11.06
N ARG A 104 8.54 6.04 -10.30
CA ARG A 104 7.77 5.49 -9.18
C ARG A 104 7.87 6.38 -7.93
N LEU A 105 7.25 7.56 -7.96
CA LEU A 105 7.23 8.47 -6.81
C LEU A 105 6.35 7.92 -5.68
N THR A 106 5.07 7.66 -5.96
CA THR A 106 4.14 7.05 -4.98
C THR A 106 4.40 5.56 -4.81
N PHE A 107 4.75 4.87 -5.89
CA PHE A 107 4.89 3.40 -5.92
C PHE A 107 6.33 2.95 -5.59
N ALA A 108 7.13 3.81 -4.94
CA ALA A 108 8.56 3.61 -4.73
C ALA A 108 8.88 2.29 -4.00
N ARG A 109 8.07 1.92 -3.01
CA ARG A 109 8.26 0.71 -2.18
C ARG A 109 7.48 -0.52 -2.65
N ILE A 110 6.47 -0.33 -3.50
CA ILE A 110 5.56 -1.41 -3.92
C ILE A 110 6.37 -2.55 -4.58
N GLY A 111 6.32 -3.72 -3.95
CA GLY A 111 7.03 -4.93 -4.37
C GLY A 111 8.45 -5.10 -3.79
N LEU A 112 9.00 -4.07 -3.14
CA LEU A 112 10.29 -4.15 -2.45
C LEU A 112 10.16 -4.70 -1.03
N THR A 113 9.15 -4.22 -0.30
CA THR A 113 8.97 -4.41 1.15
C THR A 113 7.97 -5.52 1.47
N ASP A 114 8.09 -6.13 2.65
CA ASP A 114 6.94 -6.75 3.32
C ASP A 114 5.93 -5.64 3.68
N PRO A 115 4.69 -5.70 3.16
CA PRO A 115 3.68 -4.64 3.35
C PRO A 115 3.34 -4.37 4.83
N LEU A 116 3.54 -5.34 5.72
CA LEU A 116 3.22 -5.20 7.14
C LEU A 116 4.46 -5.00 8.02
N SER A 117 5.67 -4.93 7.44
CA SER A 117 6.91 -4.69 8.18
C SER A 117 7.13 -3.21 8.42
N ILE A 118 7.09 -2.82 9.70
CA ILE A 118 7.43 -1.46 10.16
C ILE A 118 8.88 -1.12 9.79
N ASP A 119 9.81 -2.04 10.01
CA ASP A 119 11.23 -1.84 9.72
C ASP A 119 11.51 -1.68 8.23
N ASP A 120 10.80 -2.41 7.37
CA ASP A 120 10.92 -2.23 5.92
C ASP A 120 10.44 -0.84 5.52
N TYR A 121 9.29 -0.40 6.03
CA TYR A 121 8.74 0.93 5.73
C TYR A 121 9.72 2.03 6.14
N LEU A 122 10.23 1.98 7.39
CA LEU A 122 11.17 2.96 7.93
C LEU A 122 12.51 2.98 7.17
N ARG A 123 13.01 1.82 6.74
CA ARG A 123 14.26 1.73 5.96
C ARG A 123 14.15 2.34 4.55
N HIS A 124 12.94 2.50 4.04
CA HIS A 124 12.67 3.05 2.71
C HIS A 124 11.93 4.40 2.82
N ASP A 125 12.46 5.28 3.67
CA ASP A 125 12.01 6.66 3.91
C ASP A 125 10.62 6.83 4.52
N GLY A 126 10.04 5.75 5.06
CA GLY A 126 8.78 5.81 5.79
C GLY A 126 8.83 6.77 6.98
N LEU A 127 7.74 7.50 7.19
CA LEU A 127 7.54 8.56 8.18
C LEU A 127 8.37 9.84 7.98
N ALA A 128 9.21 9.94 6.96
CA ALA A 128 9.95 11.16 6.71
C ALA A 128 9.00 12.33 6.43
N GLY A 129 7.92 12.10 5.68
CA GLY A 129 6.88 13.09 5.41
C GLY A 129 6.12 13.49 6.67
N LEU A 130 5.73 12.52 7.48
CA LEU A 130 5.02 12.76 8.73
C LEU A 130 5.86 13.54 9.75
N LYS A 131 7.13 13.18 9.92
CA LYS A 131 8.05 13.92 10.80
C LYS A 131 8.19 15.38 10.39
N ASN A 132 8.26 15.65 9.08
CA ASN A 132 8.27 17.01 8.57
C ASN A 132 6.94 17.72 8.81
N ALA A 133 5.80 17.06 8.58
CA ALA A 133 4.48 17.63 8.81
C ALA A 133 4.24 18.00 10.29
N LEU A 134 4.75 17.19 11.23
CA LEU A 134 4.69 17.46 12.67
C LEU A 134 5.52 18.68 13.10
N ALA A 135 6.53 19.07 12.31
CA ALA A 135 7.34 20.26 12.55
C ALA A 135 6.74 21.53 11.93
N LEU A 136 5.67 21.40 11.15
CA LEU A 136 4.97 22.50 10.50
C LEU A 136 3.66 22.80 11.22
N ASP A 137 3.19 24.04 11.13
CA ASP A 137 1.78 24.30 11.37
C ASP A 137 0.94 23.85 10.16
N GLY A 138 -0.37 23.66 10.40
CA GLY A 138 -1.26 23.13 9.36
C GLY A 138 -1.45 24.07 8.15
N ASP A 139 -1.25 25.37 8.32
CA ASP A 139 -1.39 26.34 7.22
C ASP A 139 -0.18 26.27 6.29
N ALA A 140 1.03 26.17 6.86
CA ALA A 140 2.27 25.91 6.13
C ALA A 140 2.24 24.56 5.40
N ALA A 141 1.72 23.51 6.04
CA ALA A 141 1.53 22.21 5.40
C ALA A 141 0.58 22.27 4.19
N CYS A 142 -0.52 23.04 4.29
CA CYS A 142 -1.42 23.27 3.17
C CYS A 142 -0.75 24.03 2.02
N GLU A 143 0.09 25.03 2.32
CA GLU A 143 0.79 25.81 1.30
C GLU A 143 1.81 24.94 0.53
N LEU A 144 2.62 24.13 1.22
CA LEU A 144 3.53 23.17 0.56
C LEU A 144 2.76 22.21 -0.37
N LEU A 145 1.57 21.77 0.04
CA LEU A 145 0.72 20.92 -0.80
C LEU A 145 0.21 21.67 -2.05
N ILE A 146 -0.07 22.97 -1.94
CA ILE A 146 -0.44 23.82 -3.09
C ILE A 146 0.77 23.97 -4.03
N GLU A 147 1.94 24.30 -3.49
CA GLU A 147 3.19 24.46 -4.25
C GLU A 147 3.59 23.17 -4.98
N SER A 148 3.32 22.00 -4.40
CA SER A 148 3.56 20.70 -5.06
C SER A 148 2.76 20.50 -6.35
N GLY A 149 1.68 21.25 -6.54
CA GLY A 149 0.76 21.09 -7.67
C GLY A 149 -0.07 19.80 -7.64
N LEU A 150 -0.18 19.12 -6.49
CA LEU A 150 -0.97 17.90 -6.36
C LEU A 150 -2.45 18.15 -6.68
N ARG A 151 -3.02 17.31 -7.55
CA ARG A 151 -4.42 17.30 -7.94
C ARG A 151 -5.05 15.96 -7.57
N GLY A 152 -6.37 15.96 -7.34
CA GLY A 152 -7.13 14.76 -7.02
C GLY A 152 -6.94 13.66 -8.07
N ARG A 153 -6.56 12.45 -7.64
CA ARG A 153 -6.26 11.33 -8.51
C ARG A 153 -7.46 10.46 -8.86
N GLY A 154 -8.60 10.62 -8.19
CA GLY A 154 -9.89 9.99 -8.53
C GLY A 154 -10.62 10.63 -9.72
N GLY A 155 -9.90 11.16 -10.72
CA GLY A 155 -10.47 11.67 -11.97
C GLY A 155 -10.81 13.17 -12.02
N ALA A 156 -11.44 13.74 -10.98
CA ALA A 156 -11.88 15.15 -11.02
C ALA A 156 -10.74 16.19 -11.03
N ALA A 157 -9.53 15.77 -10.64
CA ALA A 157 -8.31 16.60 -10.69
C ALA A 157 -8.43 17.98 -10.04
N PHE A 158 -9.23 18.12 -8.99
CA PHE A 158 -9.30 19.34 -8.18
C PHE A 158 -7.99 19.53 -7.38
N PRO A 159 -7.45 20.75 -7.22
CA PRO A 159 -6.22 20.98 -6.46
C PRO A 159 -6.34 20.53 -5.00
N ALA A 160 -5.50 19.58 -4.58
CA ALA A 160 -5.61 18.94 -3.27
C ALA A 160 -5.36 19.94 -2.12
N GLY A 161 -4.34 20.78 -2.25
CA GLY A 161 -4.01 21.80 -1.25
C GLY A 161 -5.12 22.84 -1.05
N ILE A 162 -5.86 23.20 -2.11
CA ILE A 162 -7.02 24.09 -1.99
C ILE A 162 -8.14 23.40 -1.18
N LYS A 163 -8.42 22.11 -1.46
CA LYS A 163 -9.42 21.33 -0.72
C LYS A 163 -9.06 21.26 0.77
N TRP A 164 -7.80 20.98 1.10
CA TRP A 164 -7.33 20.91 2.48
C TRP A 164 -7.41 22.25 3.19
N ARG A 165 -7.01 23.34 2.53
CA ARG A 165 -7.12 24.70 3.08
C ARG A 165 -8.57 25.06 3.42
N THR A 166 -9.54 24.69 2.57
CA THR A 166 -10.97 24.89 2.87
C THR A 166 -11.40 24.14 4.13
N VAL A 167 -11.00 22.87 4.28
CA VAL A 167 -11.30 22.07 5.48
C VAL A 167 -10.62 22.67 6.72
N ARG A 168 -9.37 23.11 6.58
CA ARG A 168 -8.58 23.74 7.65
C ARG A 168 -9.26 25.02 8.17
N GLN A 169 -9.74 25.87 7.26
CA GLN A 169 -10.43 27.13 7.60
C GLN A 169 -11.85 26.94 8.15
N ALA A 170 -12.49 25.80 7.88
CA ALA A 170 -13.81 25.51 8.39
C ALA A 170 -13.82 25.41 9.93
N ARG A 171 -14.79 26.08 10.58
CA ARG A 171 -14.97 26.04 12.03
C ARG A 171 -15.89 24.88 12.41
N ALA A 172 -15.30 23.82 12.95
CA ALA A 172 -16.02 22.67 13.49
C ALA A 172 -15.24 22.10 14.68
N LYS A 173 -15.96 21.54 15.67
CA LYS A 173 -15.33 20.85 16.82
C LYS A 173 -14.62 19.57 16.39
N GLN A 174 -15.19 18.87 15.41
CA GLN A 174 -14.68 17.62 14.85
C GLN A 174 -14.56 17.78 13.35
N LYS A 175 -13.45 17.32 12.79
CA LYS A 175 -13.21 17.20 11.34
C LYS A 175 -12.78 15.78 11.04
N TYR A 176 -13.00 15.34 9.80
CA TYR A 176 -12.72 13.98 9.36
C TYR A 176 -11.84 13.97 8.12
N ILE A 177 -10.99 12.95 8.00
CA ILE A 177 -10.34 12.57 6.75
C ILE A 177 -11.05 11.32 6.22
N VAL A 178 -11.50 11.37 4.96
CA VAL A 178 -12.11 10.20 4.33
C VAL A 178 -11.30 9.84 3.09
N CYS A 179 -10.73 8.64 3.09
CA CYS A 179 -10.15 8.02 1.91
C CYS A 179 -11.24 7.26 1.16
N ASN A 180 -11.43 7.62 -0.11
CA ASN A 180 -12.27 6.89 -1.03
C ASN A 180 -11.43 5.80 -1.69
N ALA A 181 -11.65 4.55 -1.27
CA ALA A 181 -11.01 3.36 -1.81
C ALA A 181 -12.06 2.40 -2.39
N ASP A 182 -13.11 2.95 -3.01
CA ASP A 182 -14.15 2.15 -3.67
C ASP A 182 -13.67 1.58 -5.02
N GLU A 183 -12.65 2.19 -5.67
CA GLU A 183 -11.99 1.79 -6.94
C GLU A 183 -12.89 0.90 -7.83
N GLY A 184 -14.09 1.40 -8.14
CA GLY A 184 -15.16 0.62 -8.75
C GLY A 184 -15.04 0.49 -10.27
N ASP A 185 -14.18 1.29 -10.89
CA ASP A 185 -13.96 1.29 -12.33
C ASP A 185 -13.25 0.01 -12.79
N SER A 186 -13.64 -0.50 -13.96
CA SER A 186 -12.94 -1.65 -14.54
C SER A 186 -11.57 -1.22 -15.08
N GLY A 187 -10.57 -2.08 -14.87
CA GLY A 187 -9.20 -1.81 -15.32
C GLY A 187 -8.35 -0.98 -14.35
N THR A 188 -8.91 -0.52 -13.23
CA THR A 188 -8.15 0.13 -12.14
C THR A 188 -7.81 -0.87 -11.04
N PHE A 189 -6.59 -0.75 -10.51
CA PHE A 189 -6.09 -1.56 -9.39
C PHE A 189 -4.95 -0.84 -8.64
N SER A 190 -4.76 0.46 -8.88
CA SER A 190 -3.69 1.23 -8.26
C SER A 190 -3.95 1.42 -6.77
N ASP A 191 -5.21 1.65 -6.40
CA ASP A 191 -5.59 1.83 -4.99
C ASP A 191 -5.48 0.49 -4.27
N ARG A 192 -6.00 -0.58 -4.89
CA ARG A 192 -5.80 -1.96 -4.42
C ARG A 192 -4.33 -2.26 -4.15
N LEU A 193 -3.45 -1.95 -5.11
CA LEU A 193 -2.03 -2.25 -4.99
C LEU A 193 -1.37 -1.46 -3.85
N ILE A 194 -1.71 -0.18 -3.64
CA ILE A 194 -1.22 0.59 -2.48
C ILE A 194 -1.70 -0.06 -1.17
N MET A 195 -3.00 -0.34 -1.06
CA MET A 195 -3.57 -0.88 0.18
C MET A 195 -3.01 -2.25 0.55
N GLU A 196 -2.71 -3.10 -0.43
CA GLU A 196 -2.16 -4.44 -0.20
C GLU A 196 -0.63 -4.47 -0.10
N SER A 197 0.08 -3.57 -0.79
CA SER A 197 1.55 -3.65 -0.94
C SER A 197 2.35 -2.56 -0.21
N ASP A 198 1.74 -1.42 0.13
CA ASP A 198 2.38 -0.33 0.89
C ASP A 198 1.32 0.42 1.75
N PRO A 199 0.59 -0.28 2.64
CA PRO A 199 -0.53 0.30 3.41
C PRO A 199 -0.08 1.47 4.29
N TYR A 200 1.14 1.42 4.82
CA TYR A 200 1.69 2.48 5.66
C TYR A 200 1.86 3.81 4.91
N CYS A 201 2.05 3.80 3.58
CA CYS A 201 2.06 5.03 2.79
C CYS A 201 0.69 5.72 2.79
N LEU A 202 -0.40 4.96 2.72
CA LEU A 202 -1.76 5.52 2.81
C LEU A 202 -2.04 6.04 4.23
N ILE A 203 -1.69 5.24 5.24
CA ILE A 203 -1.86 5.61 6.65
C ILE A 203 -1.08 6.90 6.96
N GLU A 204 0.20 6.98 6.57
CA GLU A 204 1.03 8.19 6.74
C GLU A 204 0.39 9.40 6.05
N GLY A 205 -0.06 9.24 4.80
CA GLY A 205 -0.74 10.31 4.07
C GLY A 205 -2.00 10.82 4.76
N MET A 206 -2.79 9.93 5.36
CA MET A 206 -4.00 10.29 6.10
C MET A 206 -3.70 10.97 7.44
N ILE A 207 -2.64 10.55 8.14
CA ILE A 207 -2.17 11.24 9.35
C ILE A 207 -1.73 12.66 9.01
N ILE A 208 -0.92 12.82 7.94
CA ILE A 208 -0.47 14.14 7.46
C ILE A 208 -1.69 15.02 7.13
N ALA A 209 -2.71 14.47 6.45
CA ALA A 209 -3.95 15.17 6.17
C ALA A 209 -4.69 15.59 7.45
N GLY A 210 -4.74 14.70 8.43
CA GLY A 210 -5.32 14.97 9.75
C GLY A 210 -4.66 16.15 10.44
N ILE A 211 -3.33 16.11 10.56
CA ILE A 211 -2.51 17.17 11.16
C ILE A 211 -2.70 18.49 10.41
N ALA A 212 -2.59 18.48 9.08
CA ALA A 212 -2.67 19.68 8.26
C ALA A 212 -4.05 20.37 8.35
N THR A 213 -5.14 19.60 8.49
CA THR A 213 -6.51 20.14 8.49
C THR A 213 -7.10 20.32 9.90
N GLY A 214 -6.49 19.73 10.92
CA GLY A 214 -7.00 19.62 12.28
C GLY A 214 -8.10 18.57 12.45
N ALA A 215 -8.12 17.53 11.60
CA ALA A 215 -8.98 16.37 11.78
C ALA A 215 -8.30 15.33 12.66
N THR A 216 -9.07 14.68 13.54
CA THR A 216 -8.56 13.69 14.50
C THR A 216 -9.08 12.27 14.23
N ILE A 217 -9.99 12.10 13.25
CA ILE A 217 -10.58 10.81 12.90
C ILE A 217 -10.51 10.64 11.38
N GLY A 218 -10.05 9.46 10.95
CA GLY A 218 -9.98 9.04 9.58
C GLY A 218 -10.83 7.80 9.29
N HIS A 219 -11.42 7.74 8.10
CA HIS A 219 -12.06 6.53 7.58
C HIS A 219 -11.51 6.18 6.20
N ILE A 220 -11.16 4.91 5.98
CA ILE A 220 -10.87 4.34 4.66
C ILE A 220 -12.10 3.56 4.24
N TYR A 221 -12.88 4.11 3.29
CA TYR A 221 -14.03 3.40 2.73
C TYR A 221 -13.54 2.47 1.62
N VAL A 222 -13.47 1.18 1.89
CA VAL A 222 -12.96 0.16 0.96
C VAL A 222 -14.11 -0.65 0.42
N ARG A 223 -14.16 -0.83 -0.91
CA ARG A 223 -15.17 -1.68 -1.57
C ARG A 223 -15.19 -3.11 -1.01
N SER A 224 -16.37 -3.74 -1.02
CA SER A 224 -16.55 -5.10 -0.53
C SER A 224 -15.75 -6.16 -1.31
N GLU A 225 -15.40 -5.89 -2.57
CA GLU A 225 -14.71 -6.82 -3.44
C GLU A 225 -13.19 -6.88 -3.19
N TYR A 226 -12.63 -6.06 -2.30
CA TYR A 226 -11.22 -6.08 -1.91
C TYR A 226 -11.00 -6.58 -0.47
N PRO A 227 -11.30 -7.86 -0.17
CA PRO A 227 -11.15 -8.42 1.17
C PRO A 227 -9.69 -8.42 1.65
N ASP A 228 -8.72 -8.69 0.75
CA ASP A 228 -7.29 -8.73 1.09
C ASP A 228 -6.75 -7.32 1.45
N ALA A 229 -7.22 -6.29 0.73
CA ALA A 229 -6.89 -4.90 1.06
C ALA A 229 -7.45 -4.50 2.43
N ILE A 230 -8.70 -4.85 2.73
CA ILE A 230 -9.34 -4.61 4.04
C ILE A 230 -8.51 -5.27 5.15
N ALA A 231 -8.22 -6.56 5.02
CA ALA A 231 -7.46 -7.30 6.03
C ALA A 231 -6.03 -6.75 6.21
N THR A 232 -5.38 -6.36 5.12
CA THR A 232 -4.02 -5.77 5.16
C THR A 232 -4.04 -4.41 5.84
N LEU A 233 -5.00 -3.55 5.53
CA LEU A 233 -5.15 -2.23 6.16
C LEU A 233 -5.48 -2.34 7.65
N GLU A 234 -6.39 -3.23 8.04
CA GLU A 234 -6.73 -3.46 9.45
C GLU A 234 -5.47 -3.90 10.23
N ALA A 235 -4.73 -4.87 9.71
CA ALA A 235 -3.47 -5.31 10.32
C ALA A 235 -2.41 -4.21 10.39
N ALA A 236 -2.28 -3.39 9.33
CA ALA A 236 -1.33 -2.28 9.29
C ALA A 236 -1.73 -1.16 10.27
N ILE A 237 -3.03 -0.85 10.40
CA ILE A 237 -3.54 0.13 11.35
C ILE A 237 -3.26 -0.30 12.79
N GLU A 238 -3.50 -1.56 13.14
CA GLU A 238 -3.17 -2.08 14.48
C GLU A 238 -1.68 -1.95 14.78
N ARG A 239 -0.81 -2.37 13.85
CA ARG A 239 0.65 -2.23 14.01
C ARG A 239 1.12 -0.79 14.09
N ALA A 240 0.52 0.10 13.28
CA ALA A 240 0.81 1.53 13.32
C ALA A 240 0.39 2.14 14.65
N ARG A 241 -0.75 1.71 15.23
CA ARG A 241 -1.19 2.13 16.56
C ARG A 241 -0.22 1.64 17.65
N GLU A 242 0.17 0.37 17.62
CA GLU A 242 1.16 -0.21 18.54
C GLU A 242 2.52 0.49 18.45
N ALA A 243 2.94 0.91 17.25
CA ALA A 243 4.16 1.67 17.01
C ALA A 243 4.05 3.17 17.36
N GLY A 244 2.89 3.62 17.84
CA GLY A 244 2.65 5.01 18.25
C GLY A 244 2.45 5.99 17.09
N TRP A 245 2.09 5.53 15.89
CA TRP A 245 1.83 6.39 14.73
C TRP A 245 0.38 6.91 14.69
N LEU A 246 -0.52 6.22 15.39
CA LEU A 246 -1.94 6.55 15.55
C LEU A 246 -2.30 6.65 17.03
N GLY A 247 -3.46 7.22 17.33
CA GLY A 247 -4.01 7.37 18.68
C GLY A 247 -3.94 8.82 19.20
N GLU A 248 -3.90 8.98 20.53
CA GLU A 248 -3.96 10.30 21.19
C GLU A 248 -2.68 11.14 21.01
N HIS A 249 -1.54 10.49 20.78
CA HIS A 249 -0.22 11.13 20.70
C HIS A 249 0.60 10.55 19.53
N VAL A 250 0.30 11.00 18.31
CA VAL A 250 1.00 10.61 17.09
C VAL A 250 2.50 10.89 17.22
N LEU A 251 3.33 9.86 17.20
CA LEU A 251 4.78 9.88 17.42
C LEU A 251 5.19 10.63 18.70
N GLY A 252 4.36 10.57 19.76
CA GLY A 252 4.59 11.29 21.02
C GLY A 252 4.36 12.81 20.93
N SER A 253 3.75 13.29 19.85
CA SER A 253 3.40 14.72 19.67
C SER A 253 2.10 15.09 20.38
N ALA A 254 1.72 16.36 20.30
CA ALA A 254 0.43 16.86 20.78
C ALA A 254 -0.74 16.56 19.82
N HIS A 255 -0.48 15.95 18.65
CA HIS A 255 -1.51 15.64 17.67
C HIS A 255 -2.13 14.27 17.94
N ALA A 256 -3.46 14.20 17.87
CA ALA A 256 -4.22 12.96 17.91
C ALA A 256 -4.77 12.64 16.50
N PHE A 257 -4.69 11.37 16.10
CA PHE A 257 -5.32 10.88 14.89
C PHE A 257 -5.63 9.39 15.01
N GLU A 258 -6.90 9.03 14.89
CA GLU A 258 -7.36 7.63 14.86
C GLU A 258 -7.89 7.29 13.47
N LEU A 259 -7.72 6.03 13.05
CA LEU A 259 -8.01 5.59 11.68
C LEU A 259 -8.77 4.26 11.68
N HIS A 260 -9.82 4.18 10.86
CA HIS A 260 -10.66 3.00 10.75
C HIS A 260 -10.90 2.60 9.29
N VAL A 261 -10.99 1.29 9.04
CA VAL A 261 -11.51 0.77 7.76
C VAL A 261 -13.03 0.65 7.85
N ALA A 262 -13.71 1.10 6.81
CA ALA A 262 -15.14 0.94 6.62
C ALA A 262 -15.38 0.13 5.34
N LYS A 263 -15.93 -1.06 5.48
CA LYS A 263 -16.26 -1.94 4.35
C LYS A 263 -17.54 -1.48 3.65
N GLY A 264 -17.46 -1.23 2.35
CA GLY A 264 -18.60 -0.96 1.48
C GLY A 264 -19.50 -2.17 1.24
N ALA A 265 -20.59 -1.99 0.50
CA ALA A 265 -21.62 -2.99 0.32
C ALA A 265 -22.01 -3.23 -1.17
N GLY A 266 -21.01 -3.22 -2.06
CA GLY A 266 -21.17 -3.63 -3.47
C GLY A 266 -21.88 -2.61 -4.35
N SER A 267 -21.71 -1.32 -4.10
CA SER A 267 -22.42 -0.27 -4.81
C SER A 267 -21.46 0.72 -5.47
N TYR A 268 -21.30 0.62 -6.80
CA TYR A 268 -20.44 1.50 -7.60
C TYR A 268 -20.71 3.00 -7.39
N VAL A 269 -21.97 3.39 -7.12
CA VAL A 269 -22.31 4.80 -6.87
C VAL A 269 -21.68 5.33 -5.59
N CYS A 270 -21.29 4.47 -4.65
CA CYS A 270 -20.57 4.87 -3.43
C CYS A 270 -19.13 5.31 -3.71
N GLY A 271 -18.63 5.18 -4.94
CA GLY A 271 -17.44 5.91 -5.39
C GLY A 271 -17.66 7.43 -5.53
N GLU A 272 -18.92 7.90 -5.62
CA GLU A 272 -19.24 9.33 -5.57
C GLU A 272 -19.17 9.85 -4.12
N GLU A 273 -18.52 10.99 -3.91
CA GLU A 273 -18.12 11.43 -2.56
C GLU A 273 -19.30 11.62 -1.59
N THR A 274 -20.48 12.04 -2.05
CA THR A 274 -21.63 12.26 -1.17
C THR A 274 -22.41 10.98 -0.90
N ALA A 275 -22.52 10.09 -1.88
CA ALA A 275 -23.08 8.75 -1.69
C ALA A 275 -22.20 7.91 -0.75
N LEU A 276 -20.88 8.06 -0.85
CA LEU A 276 -19.90 7.47 0.08
C LEU A 276 -20.19 7.92 1.52
N LEU A 277 -20.38 9.22 1.74
CA LEU A 277 -20.68 9.76 3.07
C LEU A 277 -22.03 9.26 3.61
N GLU A 278 -23.06 9.16 2.77
CA GLU A 278 -24.33 8.51 3.17
C GLU A 278 -24.10 7.05 3.61
N SER A 279 -23.29 6.30 2.86
CA SER A 279 -22.96 4.91 3.22
C SER A 279 -22.18 4.82 4.53
N LEU A 280 -21.21 5.70 4.77
CA LEU A 280 -20.47 5.78 6.05
C LEU A 280 -21.38 6.12 7.23
N GLU A 281 -22.41 6.94 7.00
CA GLU A 281 -23.43 7.27 8.00
C GLU A 281 -24.50 6.16 8.18
N GLY A 282 -24.33 4.99 7.55
CA GLY A 282 -25.24 3.86 7.67
C GLY A 282 -26.55 4.00 6.87
N LYS A 283 -26.60 4.96 5.94
CA LYS A 283 -27.75 5.21 5.07
C LYS A 283 -27.56 4.54 3.70
N ARG A 284 -28.58 4.63 2.86
CA ARG A 284 -28.46 4.23 1.45
C ARG A 284 -27.54 5.20 0.73
N GLY A 285 -26.61 4.69 -0.09
CA GLY A 285 -25.69 5.50 -0.92
C GLY A 285 -26.41 6.25 -2.04
N VAL A 286 -27.15 7.29 -1.68
CA VAL A 286 -27.84 8.20 -2.61
C VAL A 286 -27.04 9.49 -2.68
N VAL A 287 -26.75 9.95 -3.89
CA VAL A 287 -26.02 11.21 -4.12
C VAL A 287 -26.80 12.38 -3.50
N ARG A 288 -26.11 13.21 -2.71
CA ARG A 288 -26.67 14.42 -2.10
C ARG A 288 -26.71 15.54 -3.13
N ALA A 289 -27.69 16.43 -2.98
CA ALA A 289 -27.74 17.64 -3.79
C ALA A 289 -26.65 18.61 -3.33
N LYS A 290 -25.67 18.90 -4.17
CA LYS A 290 -24.76 20.05 -3.96
C LYS A 290 -25.59 21.34 -4.09
N PRO A 291 -25.52 22.29 -3.13
CA PRO A 291 -24.25 22.82 -2.64
C PRO A 291 -23.78 22.41 -1.22
N PRO A 292 -24.54 21.65 -0.42
CA PRO A 292 -23.87 20.72 0.49
C PRO A 292 -24.40 19.28 0.38
#